data_AF-A0A2H0MSE0-F1
#
_entry.id   AF-A0A2H0MSE0-F1
#
_cell.length_a   1.000
_cell.length_b   1.000
_cell.length_c   1.000
_cell.angle_alpha   90.00
_cell.angle_beta   90.00
_cell.angle_gamma   90.00
#
_symmetry.space_group_name_H-M   'P 1'
#
loop_
_entity.id
_entity.type
_entity.pdbx_description
1 polymer ?
#
loop_
_entity_poly.entity_id
_entity_poly.type
_entity_poly.pdbx_seq_one_letter_code
_entity_poly.pdbx_strand_id
1 'polypeptide(L)' 'MQNFAYFTGRALQLLGLATMTLVVFLFFTQMSMEPLLIWTIVGGVEFYLGTWFLEKGPK' A
#
# COMPACT_ATOMS: atom_id res chain seq x y z
N MET A 1 -11.35 0.75 19.78
CA MET A 1 -10.33 1.49 18.99
C MET A 1 -9.10 0.65 18.66
N GLN A 2 -8.67 -0.28 19.51
CA GLN A 2 -7.47 -1.11 19.30
C GLN A 2 -7.61 -2.14 18.15
N ASN A 3 -8.71 -2.91 18.14
CA ASN A 3 -8.99 -3.83 17.03
C ASN A 3 -9.13 -3.08 15.69
N PHE A 4 -9.71 -1.88 15.73
CA PHE A 4 -9.85 -1.04 14.55
C PHE A 4 -8.48 -0.66 13.95
N ALA A 5 -7.54 -0.16 14.76
CA ALA A 5 -6.19 0.16 14.29
C ALA A 5 -5.46 -1.05 13.71
N TYR A 6 -5.61 -2.24 14.33
CA TYR A 6 -5.03 -3.47 13.81
C TYR A 6 -5.60 -3.88 12.44
N PHE A 7 -6.94 -3.95 12.33
CA PHE A 7 -7.58 -4.35 11.07
C PHE A 7 -7.35 -3.32 9.97
N THR A 8 -7.40 -2.02 10.29
CA THR A 8 -7.09 -0.94 9.35
C THR A 8 -5.64 -1.02 8.89
N GLY A 9 -4.69 -1.23 9.80
CA GLY A 9 -3.27 -1.35 9.46
C GLY A 9 -3.00 -2.54 8.53
N ARG A 10 -3.60 -3.71 8.81
CA ARG A 10 -3.51 -4.89 7.93
C ARG A 10 -4.16 -4.67 6.58
N ALA A 11 -5.34 -4.06 6.55
CA ALA A 11 -6.03 -3.73 5.31
C ALA A 11 -5.20 -2.78 4.45
N LEU A 12 -4.59 -1.75 5.04
CA LEU A 12 -3.74 -0.79 4.34
C LEU A 12 -2.47 -1.45 3.78
N GLN A 13 -1.84 -2.36 4.53
CA GLN A 13 -0.70 -3.15 4.03
C GLN A 13 -1.08 -4.01 2.82
N LEU A 14 -2.20 -4.72 2.90
CA LEU A 14 -2.68 -5.55 1.79
C LEU A 14 -3.04 -4.70 0.58
N LEU A 15 -3.64 -3.53 0.80
CA LEU A 15 -3.97 -2.58 -0.25
C LEU A 15 -2.70 -2.05 -0.91
N GLY A 16 -1.71 -1.58 -0.14
CA GLY A 16 -0.42 -1.13 -0.70
C GLY A 16 0.32 -2.24 -1.46
N LEU A 17 0.28 -3.48 -0.97
CA LEU A 17 0.83 -4.65 -1.68
C LEU A 17 0.10 -4.90 -3.01
N ALA A 18 -1.23 -4.80 -3.01
CA ALA A 18 -2.04 -4.95 -4.21
C ALA A 18 -1.76 -3.83 -5.21
N THR A 19 -1.65 -2.58 -4.76
CA THR A 19 -1.28 -1.42 -5.59
C THR A 19 0.09 -1.63 -6.23
N MET A 20 1.11 -2.04 -5.46
CA MET A 20 2.44 -2.33 -6.00
C MET A 20 2.41 -3.48 -7.01
N THR A 21 1.63 -4.53 -6.74
CA THR A 21 1.46 -5.66 -7.68
C THR A 21 0.77 -5.21 -8.96
N LEU A 22 -0.24 -4.34 -8.86
CA LEU A 22 -0.92 -3.73 -10.01
C LEU A 22 0.06 -2.89 -10.83
N VAL A 23 0.93 -2.10 -10.19
CA VAL A 23 1.97 -1.33 -10.90
C VAL A 23 2.90 -2.26 -11.69
N VAL A 24 3.33 -3.38 -11.10
CA VAL A 24 4.15 -4.38 -11.80
C VAL A 24 3.40 -4.95 -13.01
N PHE A 25 2.10 -5.19 -12.90
CA PHE A 25 1.29 -5.61 -14.04
C PHE A 25 1.20 -4.52 -15.12
N LEU A 26 0.90 -3.28 -14.72
CA LEU A 26 0.78 -2.13 -15.63
C LEU A 26 2.10 -1.77 -16.31
N PHE A 27 3.24 -2.09 -15.71
CA PHE A 27 4.56 -1.94 -16.31
C PHE A 27 4.71 -2.70 -17.63
N PHE A 28 4.01 -3.83 -17.80
CA PHE A 28 4.03 -4.61 -19.05
C PHE A 28 3.05 -4.10 -20.11
N THR A 29 2.32 -3.02 -19.83
CA THR A 29 1.38 -2.39 -20.78
C THR A 29 2.02 -1.18 -21.48
N GLN A 30 1.29 -0.51 -22.37
CA GLN A 30 1.76 0.71 -23.05
C GLN A 30 1.60 1.99 -22.19
N MET A 31 1.44 1.85 -20.88
CA MET A 31 1.32 2.99 -19.96
C MET A 31 2.63 3.77 -19.88
N SER A 32 2.56 5.09 -19.84
CA SER A 32 3.73 5.94 -19.66
C SER A 32 4.35 5.78 -18.27
N MET A 33 5.64 6.09 -18.15
CA MET A 33 6.40 5.91 -16.91
C MET A 33 5.93 6.78 -15.74
N GLU A 34 5.47 8.00 -16.02
CA GLU A 34 5.06 8.96 -14.98
C GLU A 34 3.88 8.46 -14.13
N PRO A 35 2.76 7.97 -14.72
CA PRO A 35 1.69 7.30 -13.98
C PRO A 35 2.18 6.12 -13.13
N LEU A 36 3.09 5.29 -13.65
CA LEU A 36 3.63 4.14 -12.92
C LEU A 36 4.41 4.57 -11.68
N LEU A 37 5.19 5.66 -11.78
CA LEU A 37 5.92 6.22 -10.64
C LEU A 37 4.99 6.78 -9.57
N ILE A 38 3.93 7.49 -9.97
CA ILE A 38 2.93 8.01 -9.05
C ILE A 38 2.25 6.86 -8.29
N TRP A 39 1.80 5.82 -9.00
CA TRP A 39 1.18 4.66 -8.37
C TRP A 39 2.14 3.86 -7.49
N THR A 40 3.43 3.82 -7.84
CA THR A 40 4.46 3.21 -6.98
C THR A 40 4.58 3.96 -5.66
N ILE A 41 4.57 5.30 -5.70
CA ILE A 41 4.60 6.13 -4.49
C ILE A 41 3.33 5.90 -3.66
N VAL A 42 2.15 5.87 -4.30
CA VAL A 42 0.88 5.59 -3.63
C VAL A 42 0.91 4.24 -2.92
N GLY A 43 1.29 3.16 -3.62
CA GLY A 43 1.38 1.82 -3.04
C GLY A 43 2.40 1.73 -1.90
N GLY A 44 3.53 2.43 -2.03
CA GLY A 44 4.50 2.56 -0.94
C GLY A 44 3.92 3.26 0.28
N VAL A 45 3.26 4.41 0.09
CA VAL A 45 2.63 5.16 1.17
C VAL A 45 1.56 4.34 1.87
N GLU A 46 0.69 3.65 1.14
CA GLU A 46 -0.35 2.76 1.68
C GLU A 46 0.25 1.64 2.54
N PHE A 47 1.34 1.01 2.07
CA PHE A 47 1.98 -0.06 2.81
C PHE A 47 2.65 0.43 4.10
N TYR A 48 3.39 1.54 4.04
CA TYR A 48 4.12 2.08 5.18
C TYR A 48 3.19 2.73 6.21
N LEU A 49 2.12 3.41 5.77
CA LEU A 49 1.08 3.88 6.69
C LEU A 49 0.42 2.71 7.40
N GLY A 50 0.18 1.59 6.72
CA GLY A 50 -0.39 0.38 7.32
C GLY A 50 0.52 -0.19 8.40
N THR A 51 1.82 -0.24 8.10
CA THR A 51 2.85 -0.68 9.04
C THR A 51 2.90 0.23 10.27
N TRP A 52 2.83 1.54 10.08
CA TRP A 52 2.80 2.51 11.18
C TRP A 52 1.57 2.35 12.09
N PHE A 53 0.39 2.09 11.52
CA PHE A 53 -0.82 1.78 12.30
C PHE A 53 -0.69 0.50 13.12
N LEU A 54 0.04 -0.50 12.62
CA LEU A 54 0.30 -1.75 13.33
C LEU A 54 1.37 -1.59 14.42
N GLU A 55 2.42 -0.80 14.17
CA GLU A 55 3.48 -0.52 15.16
C GLU A 55 2.99 0.31 16.34
N LYS A 56 2.02 1.20 16.10
CA LYS A 56 1.34 1.95 17.17
C LYS A 56 0.18 1.20 17.81
N GLY A 57 -0.20 0.03 17.28
CA GLY A 57 -1.14 -0.90 17.90
C GLY A 57 -0.48 -1.74 18.99
N PRO A 58 -1.22 -2.23 19.99
CA PRO A 58 -0.67 -3.18 20.96
C PRO A 58 -0.22 -4.46 20.24
N LYS A 59 1.00 -4.92 20.54
CA LYS A 59 1.54 -6.21 20.10
C LYS A 59 0.85 -7.36 20.82
#